data_AF-A0A314ZKC5-F1
#
_entry.id   AF-A0A314ZKC5-F1
#
_cell.length_a   1.000
_cell.length_b   1.000
_cell.length_c   1.000
_cell.angle_alpha   90.00
_cell.angle_beta   90.00
_cell.angle_gamma   90.00
#
_symmetry.space_group_name_H-M   'P 1'
#
loop_
_entity.id
_entity.type
_entity.pdbx_description
1 polymer ?
#
loop_
_entity_poly.entity_id
_entity_poly.type
_entity_poly.pdbx_seq_one_letter_code
_entity_poly.pdbx_strand_id
1 'polypeptide(L)'
;MANLTMTEAQTNISRDQSALLALKSYITTDPQNILVNWSTTTSVCNWVGVTCGARHLRVAVLNLSYMGLTGTIPRTLETSRFWLSCA
;
A
#
# COMPACT_ATOMS: atom_id res chain seq x y z
N MET A 1 -26.02 13.35 -17.68
CA MET A 1 -25.63 11.98 -17.28
C MET A 1 -24.12 11.89 -17.45
N ALA A 2 -23.36 11.91 -16.36
CA ALA A 2 -21.89 11.96 -16.43
C ALA A 2 -21.33 10.55 -16.67
N ASN A 3 -20.61 10.36 -17.78
CA ASN A 3 -19.79 9.18 -18.01
C ASN A 3 -18.48 9.34 -17.23
N LEU A 4 -18.31 8.53 -16.18
CA LEU A 4 -17.06 8.41 -15.44
C LEU A 4 -16.31 7.18 -15.98
N THR A 5 -15.53 7.36 -17.05
CA THR A 5 -14.52 6.34 -17.40
C THR A 5 -13.40 6.44 -16.37
N MET A 6 -13.42 5.54 -15.37
CA MET A 6 -12.32 5.40 -14.42
C MET A 6 -11.08 4.94 -15.19
N THR A 7 -10.04 5.78 -15.20
CA THR A 7 -8.77 5.46 -15.83
C THR A 7 -8.13 4.29 -15.08
N GLU A 8 -7.46 3.38 -15.81
CA GLU A 8 -6.84 2.18 -15.21
C GLU A 8 -5.84 2.50 -14.08
N ALA A 9 -5.23 3.68 -14.10
CA ALA A 9 -4.36 4.15 -13.01
C ALA A 9 -5.15 4.38 -11.70
N GLN A 10 -6.37 4.89 -11.80
CA GLN A 10 -7.23 5.23 -10.66
C GLN A 10 -7.89 3.99 -10.03
N THR A 11 -8.22 2.98 -10.83
CA THR A 11 -8.68 1.68 -10.31
C THR A 11 -7.54 0.90 -9.64
N ASN A 12 -6.32 0.98 -10.19
CA ASN A 12 -5.14 0.33 -9.62
C ASN A 12 -4.72 0.96 -8.29
N ILE A 13 -4.71 2.29 -8.15
CA ILE A 13 -4.31 2.93 -6.89
C ILE A 13 -5.32 2.68 -5.76
N SER A 14 -6.62 2.63 -6.07
CA SER A 14 -7.67 2.26 -5.10
C SER A 14 -7.53 0.80 -4.63
N ARG A 15 -7.17 -0.10 -5.55
CA ARG A 15 -6.90 -1.50 -5.22
C ARG A 15 -5.63 -1.66 -4.39
N ASP A 16 -4.55 -0.96 -4.75
CA ASP A 16 -3.30 -0.93 -3.99
C ASP A 16 -3.56 -0.36 -2.57
N GLN A 17 -4.35 0.72 -2.45
CA GLN A 17 -4.76 1.30 -1.17
C GLN A 17 -5.47 0.27 -0.28
N SER A 18 -6.44 -0.45 -0.84
CA SER A 18 -7.21 -1.46 -0.11
C SER A 18 -6.35 -2.64 0.34
N ALA A 19 -5.45 -3.12 -0.53
CA ALA A 19 -4.55 -4.23 -0.22
C ALA A 19 -3.55 -3.88 0.90
N LEU A 20 -3.00 -2.67 0.87
CA LEU A 20 -2.08 -2.17 1.89
C LEU A 20 -2.77 -1.84 3.21
N LEU A 21 -4.01 -1.32 3.19
CA LEU A 21 -4.81 -1.18 4.42
C LEU A 21 -5.16 -2.56 5.02
N ALA A 22 -5.41 -3.56 4.18
CA ALA A 22 -5.54 -4.93 4.65
C ALA A 22 -4.22 -5.39 5.32
N LEU A 23 -3.05 -5.21 4.68
CA LEU A 23 -1.76 -5.52 5.29
C LEU A 23 -1.61 -4.91 6.69
N LYS A 24 -1.91 -3.61 6.82
CA LYS A 24 -1.85 -2.90 8.10
C LYS A 24 -2.70 -3.58 9.19
N SER A 25 -3.86 -4.13 8.86
CA SER A 25 -4.70 -4.85 9.82
C SER A 25 -4.12 -6.20 10.30
N TYR A 26 -3.20 -6.80 9.53
CA TYR A 26 -2.50 -8.04 9.90
C TYR A 26 -1.16 -7.78 10.62
N ILE A 27 -0.79 -6.52 10.84
CA ILE A 27 0.37 -6.13 11.62
C ILE A 27 -0.04 -6.03 13.08
N THR A 28 0.52 -6.92 13.91
CA THR A 28 0.21 -7.06 15.33
C THR A 28 1.10 -6.20 16.22
N THR A 29 2.25 -5.75 15.70
CA THR A 29 3.19 -4.93 16.46
C THR A 29 3.76 -3.84 15.56
N ASP A 30 3.53 -2.59 15.94
CA ASP A 30 4.09 -1.38 15.33
C ASP A 30 4.55 -0.44 16.47
N PRO A 31 5.72 -0.71 17.09
CA PRO A 31 6.11 -0.08 18.35
C PRO A 31 6.43 1.41 18.20
N GLN A 32 6.75 1.85 16.98
CA GLN A 32 7.06 3.24 16.64
C GLN A 32 5.90 3.95 15.94
N ASN A 33 4.75 3.26 15.77
CA ASN A 33 3.59 3.78 15.04
C ASN A 33 3.95 4.27 13.62
N ILE A 34 4.84 3.53 12.94
CA ILE A 34 5.39 3.88 11.63
C ILE A 34 4.29 3.93 10.58
N LEU A 35 3.26 3.08 10.72
CA LEU A 35 2.17 2.95 9.76
C LEU A 35 1.03 3.93 10.04
N VAL A 36 1.23 4.93 10.90
CA VAL A 36 0.19 5.92 11.27
C VAL A 36 -0.41 6.63 10.06
N ASN A 37 0.41 6.93 9.05
CA ASN A 37 -0.03 7.66 7.86
C ASN A 37 -0.70 6.79 6.79
N TRP A 38 -0.77 5.47 6.99
CA TRP A 38 -1.54 4.56 6.14
C TRP A 38 -3.03 4.73 6.44
N SER A 39 -3.68 5.66 5.75
CA SER A 39 -5.08 6.04 5.95
C SER A 39 -5.81 6.26 4.61
N THR A 40 -7.15 6.18 4.64
CA THR A 40 -7.99 6.47 3.46
C THR A 40 -7.91 7.92 3.00
N THR A 41 -7.50 8.83 3.89
CA THR A 41 -7.37 10.27 3.65
C THR A 41 -6.02 10.69 3.07
N THR A 42 -5.02 9.82 3.14
CA THR A 42 -3.65 10.10 2.69
C THR A 42 -3.40 9.37 1.38
N SER A 43 -2.81 10.06 0.39
CA SER A 43 -2.38 9.42 -0.86
C SER A 43 -1.40 8.28 -0.58
N VAL A 44 -1.61 7.13 -1.23
CA VAL A 44 -0.79 5.92 -1.06
C VAL A 44 0.70 6.19 -1.28
N CYS A 45 1.04 7.07 -2.23
CA CYS A 45 2.43 7.43 -2.53
C CYS A 45 3.12 8.24 -1.43
N ASN A 46 2.36 8.75 -0.45
CA ASN A 46 2.89 9.49 0.69
C ASN A 46 3.03 8.59 1.94
N TRP A 47 2.70 7.31 1.83
CA TRP A 47 2.81 6.38 2.94
C TRP A 47 4.25 5.98 3.20
N VAL A 48 4.61 5.78 4.47
CA VAL A 48 5.96 5.32 4.83
C VAL A 48 6.19 3.94 4.21
N GLY A 49 7.36 3.76 3.59
CA GLY A 49 7.75 2.51 2.94
C GLY A 49 7.17 2.30 1.54
N VAL A 50 6.30 3.19 1.04
CA VAL A 50 5.72 3.08 -0.30
C VAL A 50 6.48 3.95 -1.29
N THR A 51 6.86 3.38 -2.44
CA THR A 51 7.36 4.13 -3.58
C THR A 51 6.45 3.91 -4.77
N CYS A 52 5.96 5.02 -5.35
CA CYS A 52 5.15 4.99 -6.56
C CYS A 52 5.97 5.19 -7.84
N GLY A 53 5.55 4.57 -8.93
CA GLY A 53 6.14 4.76 -10.25
C GLY A 53 5.73 6.10 -10.89
N ALA A 54 6.67 6.70 -11.63
CA ALA A 54 6.52 8.05 -12.20
C ALA A 54 5.41 8.19 -13.26
N ARG A 55 5.02 7.12 -13.96
CA ARG A 55 4.06 7.21 -15.07
C ARG A 55 2.59 7.15 -14.66
N HIS A 56 2.26 6.52 -13.54
CA HIS A 56 0.85 6.25 -13.17
C HIS A 56 0.54 6.40 -11.68
N LEU A 57 1.50 6.90 -10.87
CA LEU A 57 1.38 6.97 -9.41
C LEU A 57 0.98 5.62 -8.77
N ARG A 58 1.30 4.52 -9.45
CA ARG A 58 1.02 3.16 -8.98
C ARG A 58 2.10 2.73 -8.00
N VAL A 59 1.76 1.96 -6.98
CA VAL A 59 2.75 1.39 -6.08
C VAL A 59 3.70 0.50 -6.88
N ALA A 60 4.98 0.85 -6.84
CA ALA A 60 6.05 0.12 -7.50
C ALA A 60 6.84 -0.73 -6.49
N VAL A 61 7.07 -0.18 -5.30
CA VAL A 61 7.82 -0.84 -4.22
C VAL A 61 7.10 -0.61 -2.90
N LEU A 62 7.00 -1.68 -2.11
CA LEU A 62 6.69 -1.62 -0.69
C LEU A 62 7.91 -2.15 0.09
N ASN A 63 8.54 -1.27 0.88
CA ASN A 63 9.67 -1.59 1.72
C ASN A 63 9.28 -1.43 3.19
N LEU A 64 9.16 -2.56 3.89
CA LEU A 64 8.88 -2.63 5.33
C LEU A 64 10.08 -3.12 6.14
N SER A 65 11.23 -3.27 5.49
CA SER A 65 12.45 -3.78 6.08
C SER A 65 12.92 -2.88 7.22
N TYR A 66 13.43 -3.48 8.29
CA TYR A 66 14.01 -2.78 9.46
C TYR A 66 13.04 -1.83 10.20
N MET A 67 11.73 -1.94 9.98
CA MET A 67 10.71 -1.13 10.66
C MET A 67 10.27 -1.72 12.01
N GLY A 68 10.79 -2.87 12.43
CA GLY A 68 10.41 -3.52 13.68
C GLY A 68 8.92 -3.93 13.73
N LEU A 69 8.32 -4.13 12.55
CA LEU A 69 6.93 -4.55 12.41
C LEU A 69 6.83 -6.07 12.59
N THR A 70 5.86 -6.51 13.38
CA THR A 70 5.51 -7.93 13.50
C THR A 70 4.10 -8.13 12.98
N GLY A 71 3.89 -9.17 12.18
CA GLY A 71 2.58 -9.47 11.61
C GLY A 71 2.61 -10.63 10.63
N THR A 72 1.51 -10.79 9.91
CA THR A 72 1.40 -11.78 8.82
C THR A 72 1.10 -11.07 7.51
N ILE A 73 1.59 -11.64 6.41
CA ILE A 73 1.32 -11.12 5.07
C ILE A 73 0.03 -11.77 4.58
N PRO A 74 -1.09 -11.02 4.42
CA PRO A 74 -2.33 -11.59 3.89
C PRO A 74 -2.19 -11.95 2.41
N ARG A 75 -2.85 -13.05 2.00
CA ARG A 75 -2.86 -13.53 0.60
C ARG A 75 -3.34 -12.50 -0.43
N THR A 76 -4.11 -11.50 0.00
CA THR A 76 -4.53 -10.38 -0.86
C THR A 76 -3.35 -9.59 -1.42
N LEU A 77 -2.21 -9.55 -0.71
CA LEU A 77 -0.98 -8.90 -1.19
C LEU A 77 -0.24 -9.75 -2.22
N GLU A 78 -0.36 -11.08 -2.17
CA GLU A 78 0.27 -11.98 -3.15
C GLU A 78 -0.30 -11.76 -4.57
N THR A 79 -1.52 -11.25 -4.67
CA THR A 79 -2.15 -10.90 -5.97
C THR A 79 -1.78 -9.50 -6.48
N SER A 80 -1.06 -8.70 -5.69
CA SER A 80 -0.73 -7.33 -6.06
C SER A 80 0.56 -7.28 -6.89
N ARG A 81 0.55 -6.56 -8.03
CA ARG A 81 1.69 -6.52 -8.98
C ARG A 81 2.77 -5.50 -8.58
N PHE A 82 3.10 -5.38 -7.29
CA PHE A 82 4.19 -4.51 -6.79
C PHE A 82 5.22 -5.35 -6.04
N TRP A 83 6.47 -4.88 -6.00
CA TRP A 83 7.55 -5.62 -5.34
C TRP A 83 7.47 -5.43 -3.82
N LEU A 84 7.36 -6.53 -3.10
CA LEU A 84 7.42 -6.59 -1.64
C LEU A 84 8.87 -6.86 -1.21
N SER A 85 9.46 -5.96 -0.43
CA SER A 85 10.75 -6.17 0.23
C SER A 85 10.54 -6.27 1.74
N CYS A 86 10.77 -7.48 2.26
CA CYS A 86 10.85 -7.79 3.68
C CYS A 86 12.25 -8.38 3.92
N ALA A 87 12.99 -7.85 4.90
CA ALA A 87 14.27 -8.37 5.37
C ALA A 87 14.10 -8.98 6.75
#